data_AF-A0A7S2T820-F1
#
_entry.id   AF-A0A7S2T820-F1
#
_cell.length_a   1.000
_cell.length_b   1.000
_cell.length_c   1.000
_cell.angle_alpha   90.00
_cell.angle_beta   90.00
_cell.angle_gamma   90.00
#
_symmetry.space_group_name_H-M   'P 1'
#
loop_
_entity.id
_entity.type
_entity.pdbx_description
1 polymer ?
#
loop_
_entity_poly.entity_id
_entity_poly.type
_entity_poly.pdbx_seq_one_letter_code
_entity_poly.pdbx_strand_id
1 'polypeptide(L)'
;DKLVLVDGSEVEADAYISTAPVDILKLLMPDSWKQMQFFKGFEGLEGIPVINIHIWFDRKLSTVDHLLFSRSPLLSVYADMSTTCRGYADDKSMLELVFAPAKDYIGRSDEDIIEATMKELERLFPGEISASEAQSEGSSKYAKIVKYHVVKTPRSVYAAYAGTGEIRPTQKTPIDNFFLAGCFTKQKYLASMEGALFSGKLAAEQVCIASENNVIPKVNKEAKATTV
;
A
#
# COMPACT_ATOMS: atom_id res chain seq x y z
N ASP A 1 29.31 7.40 6.21
CA ASP A 1 28.24 6.39 6.04
C ASP A 1 27.89 6.23 4.58
N LYS A 2 27.68 4.98 4.14
CA LYS A 2 27.37 4.63 2.75
C LYS A 2 26.15 3.72 2.72
N LEU A 3 25.35 3.82 1.66
CA LEU A 3 24.29 2.85 1.38
C LEU A 3 24.87 1.72 0.51
N VAL A 4 24.79 0.48 0.98
CA VAL A 4 25.23 -0.70 0.21
C VAL A 4 24.02 -1.31 -0.49
N LEU A 5 24.10 -1.42 -1.82
CA LEU A 5 23.07 -2.03 -2.65
C LEU A 5 23.22 -3.57 -2.68
N VAL A 6 22.19 -4.26 -3.19
CA VAL A 6 22.14 -5.73 -3.23
C VAL A 6 23.28 -6.33 -4.08
N ASP A 7 23.73 -5.63 -5.12
CA ASP A 7 24.85 -6.04 -5.96
C ASP A 7 26.23 -5.73 -5.34
N GLY A 8 26.25 -5.19 -4.11
CA GLY A 8 27.45 -4.80 -3.38
C GLY A 8 27.99 -3.42 -3.76
N SER A 9 27.37 -2.71 -4.70
CA SER A 9 27.78 -1.35 -5.01
C SER A 9 27.44 -0.39 -3.86
N GLU A 10 28.28 0.64 -3.69
CA GLU A 10 28.14 1.62 -2.61
C GLU A 10 27.67 2.96 -3.18
N VAL A 11 26.67 3.56 -2.53
CA VAL A 11 26.19 4.91 -2.83
C VAL A 11 26.56 5.82 -1.66
N GLU A 12 27.34 6.85 -1.97
CA GLU A 12 27.68 7.94 -1.05
C GLU A 12 26.83 9.17 -1.36
N ALA A 13 26.30 9.81 -0.33
CA ALA A 13 25.52 11.03 -0.43
C ALA A 13 25.71 11.93 0.80
N ASP A 14 25.49 13.23 0.60
CA ASP A 14 25.48 14.23 1.67
C ASP A 14 24.31 14.04 2.64
N ALA A 15 23.19 13.50 2.14
CA ALA A 15 21.99 13.17 2.91
C ALA A 15 21.30 11.93 2.34
N TYR A 16 20.74 11.13 3.24
CA TYR A 16 19.98 9.92 2.93
C TYR A 16 18.54 10.08 3.42
N ILE A 17 17.57 9.77 2.56
CA ILE A 17 16.15 9.73 2.94
C ILE A 17 15.64 8.31 2.73
N SER A 18 15.16 7.66 3.77
CA SER A 18 14.45 6.39 3.62
C SER A 18 12.97 6.64 3.38
N THR A 19 12.46 6.17 2.24
CA THR A 19 11.03 6.13 1.89
C THR A 19 10.46 4.71 2.02
N ALA A 20 11.22 3.77 2.58
CA ALA A 20 10.84 2.37 2.68
C ALA A 20 9.68 2.18 3.67
N PRO A 21 8.83 1.15 3.48
CA PRO A 21 7.86 0.76 4.50
C PRO A 21 8.53 0.50 5.85
N VAL A 22 7.87 0.86 6.95
CA VAL A 22 8.43 0.75 8.31
C VAL A 22 8.91 -0.67 8.63
N ASP A 23 8.20 -1.70 8.13
CA ASP A 23 8.59 -3.10 8.32
C ASP A 23 9.91 -3.46 7.63
N ILE A 24 10.21 -2.86 6.47
CA ILE A 24 11.48 -3.05 5.77
C ILE A 24 12.58 -2.25 6.46
N LEU A 25 12.27 -1.01 6.87
CA LEU A 25 13.22 -0.15 7.59
C LEU A 25 13.69 -0.80 8.91
N LYS A 26 12.78 -1.46 9.65
CA LYS A 26 13.12 -2.23 10.86
C LYS A 26 14.18 -3.33 10.59
N LEU A 27 14.15 -3.94 9.41
CA LEU A 27 15.10 -5.00 9.02
C LEU A 27 16.45 -4.43 8.57
N LEU A 28 16.44 -3.29 7.87
CA LEU A 28 17.64 -2.65 7.31
C LEU A 28 18.38 -1.78 8.34
N MET A 29 17.76 -1.48 9.48
CA MET A 29 18.32 -0.59 10.49
C MET A 29 19.58 -1.19 11.17
N PRO A 30 20.69 -0.43 11.27
CA PRO A 30 21.87 -0.85 12.03
C PRO A 30 21.55 -1.17 13.49
N ASP A 31 22.22 -2.18 14.05
CA ASP A 31 21.96 -2.61 15.44
C ASP A 31 22.22 -1.52 16.48
N SER A 32 23.18 -0.63 16.21
CA SER A 32 23.47 0.53 17.06
C SER A 32 22.30 1.52 17.16
N TRP A 33 21.47 1.61 16.12
CA TRP A 33 20.32 2.52 16.09
C TRP A 33 19.11 1.96 16.82
N LYS A 34 18.95 0.63 16.84
CA LYS A 34 17.82 -0.05 17.51
C LYS A 34 17.71 0.29 19.00
N GLN A 35 18.82 0.64 19.65
CA GLN A 35 18.84 1.02 21.06
C GLN A 35 18.43 2.47 21.32
N MET A 36 18.40 3.33 20.30
CA MET A 36 18.02 4.73 20.45
C MET A 36 16.51 4.86 20.62
N GLN A 37 16.09 5.72 21.55
CA GLN A 37 14.67 5.89 21.89
C GLN A 37 13.79 6.28 20.70
N PHE A 38 14.34 7.05 19.76
CA PHE A 38 13.64 7.44 18.53
C PHE A 38 13.23 6.24 17.67
N PHE A 39 14.13 5.27 17.50
CA PHE A 39 13.91 4.11 16.63
C PHE A 39 13.14 2.98 17.32
N LYS A 40 13.17 2.90 18.66
CA LYS A 40 12.36 1.94 19.43
C LYS A 40 10.87 2.06 19.17
N GLY A 41 10.37 3.28 18.89
CA GLY A 41 8.96 3.51 18.56
C GLY A 41 8.47 2.73 17.33
N PHE A 42 9.38 2.26 16.46
CA PHE A 42 9.01 1.57 15.23
C PHE A 42 8.46 0.17 15.51
N GLU A 43 8.83 -0.43 16.64
CA GLU A 43 8.35 -1.76 17.05
C GLU A 43 6.82 -1.80 17.19
N GLY A 44 6.20 -0.69 17.61
CA GLY A 44 4.75 -0.56 17.69
C GLY A 44 4.05 -0.24 16.37
N LEU A 45 4.80 -0.09 15.26
CA LEU A 45 4.27 0.14 13.92
C LEU A 45 4.41 -1.13 13.10
N GLU A 46 3.31 -1.86 12.94
CA GLU A 46 3.24 -3.12 12.19
C GLU A 46 2.26 -3.01 11.03
N GLY A 47 2.69 -3.40 9.83
CA GLY A 47 1.83 -3.44 8.64
C GLY A 47 0.67 -4.42 8.79
N ILE A 48 -0.53 -4.02 8.37
CA ILE A 48 -1.70 -4.92 8.33
C ILE A 48 -1.79 -5.67 6.99
N PRO A 49 -2.27 -6.92 6.98
CA PRO A 49 -2.50 -7.66 5.75
C PRO A 49 -3.73 -7.12 5.02
N VAL A 50 -3.62 -6.97 3.70
CA VAL A 50 -4.71 -6.65 2.78
C VAL A 50 -4.54 -7.45 1.49
N ILE A 51 -5.66 -7.79 0.86
CA ILE A 51 -5.66 -8.43 -0.46
C ILE A 51 -6.52 -7.56 -1.38
N ASN A 52 -6.01 -7.28 -2.57
CA ASN A 52 -6.74 -6.60 -3.63
C ASN A 52 -7.02 -7.59 -4.76
N ILE A 53 -8.28 -7.72 -5.15
CA ILE A 53 -8.79 -8.78 -6.02
C ILE A 53 -9.34 -8.13 -7.27
N HIS A 54 -8.95 -8.66 -8.43
CA HIS A 54 -9.47 -8.24 -9.73
C HIS A 54 -10.16 -9.43 -10.39
N ILE A 55 -11.41 -9.28 -10.81
CA ILE A 55 -12.19 -10.32 -11.49
C ILE A 55 -12.78 -9.76 -12.76
N TRP A 56 -12.46 -10.38 -13.89
CA TRP A 56 -13.04 -10.05 -15.19
C TRP A 56 -14.19 -11.01 -15.49
N PHE A 57 -15.34 -10.45 -15.85
CA PHE A 57 -16.53 -11.22 -16.22
C PHE A 57 -16.69 -11.32 -17.73
N ASP A 58 -17.46 -12.31 -18.17
CA ASP A 58 -17.79 -12.55 -19.58
C ASP A 58 -18.78 -11.52 -20.17
N ARG A 59 -19.42 -10.74 -19.31
CA ARG A 59 -20.47 -9.76 -19.64
C ARG A 59 -20.40 -8.51 -18.78
N LYS A 60 -21.15 -7.48 -19.16
CA LYS A 60 -21.40 -6.31 -18.31
C LYS A 60 -22.34 -6.68 -17.16
N LEU A 61 -21.99 -6.26 -15.95
CA LEU A 61 -22.84 -6.33 -14.78
C LEU A 61 -23.57 -4.99 -14.58
N SER A 62 -24.72 -5.04 -13.91
CA SER A 62 -25.53 -3.87 -13.57
C SER A 62 -24.92 -3.12 -12.38
N THR A 63 -23.86 -2.36 -12.65
CA THR A 63 -23.09 -1.61 -11.65
C THR A 63 -23.41 -0.11 -11.71
N VAL A 64 -22.83 0.67 -10.79
CA VAL A 64 -22.90 2.13 -10.80
C VAL A 64 -21.51 2.72 -11.01
N ASP A 65 -21.44 3.91 -11.60
CA ASP A 65 -20.20 4.68 -11.76
C ASP A 65 -19.79 5.31 -10.41
N HIS A 66 -19.38 4.47 -9.46
CA HIS A 66 -18.99 4.89 -8.12
C HIS A 66 -18.16 3.82 -7.39
N LEU A 67 -17.47 4.24 -6.31
CA LEU A 67 -16.97 3.33 -5.28
C LEU A 67 -18.12 2.85 -4.38
N LEU A 68 -18.18 1.56 -4.08
CA LEU A 68 -19.24 0.93 -3.30
C LEU A 68 -18.68 0.33 -2.01
N PHE A 69 -19.44 0.46 -0.92
CA PHE A 69 -19.17 -0.22 0.35
C PHE A 69 -20.00 -1.51 0.40
N SER A 70 -19.34 -2.67 0.36
CA SER A 70 -20.06 -3.96 0.32
C SER A 70 -20.82 -4.27 1.63
N ARG A 71 -20.32 -3.76 2.77
CA ARG A 71 -20.73 -4.17 4.12
C ARG A 71 -20.66 -5.69 4.35
N SER A 72 -19.78 -6.36 3.59
CA SER A 72 -19.45 -7.77 3.75
C SER A 72 -18.55 -7.97 4.97
N PRO A 73 -18.60 -9.15 5.63
CA PRO A 73 -17.60 -9.51 6.64
C PRO A 73 -16.21 -9.78 6.05
N LEU A 74 -16.07 -9.96 4.73
CA LEU A 74 -14.81 -10.30 4.06
C LEU A 74 -14.34 -9.21 3.07
N LEU A 75 -15.29 -8.52 2.44
CA LEU A 75 -15.01 -7.47 1.47
C LEU A 75 -15.24 -6.10 2.10
N SER A 76 -14.39 -5.13 1.76
CA SER A 76 -14.51 -3.74 2.19
C SER A 76 -15.17 -2.93 1.07
N VAL A 77 -14.41 -2.12 0.36
CA VAL A 77 -14.84 -1.36 -0.80
C VAL A 77 -14.59 -2.14 -2.10
N TYR A 78 -15.42 -1.88 -3.11
CA TYR A 78 -15.24 -2.39 -4.46
C TYR A 78 -15.75 -1.40 -5.51
N ALA A 79 -15.32 -1.57 -6.75
CA ALA A 79 -15.81 -0.80 -7.88
C ALA A 79 -15.78 -1.64 -9.16
N ASP A 80 -16.64 -1.30 -10.11
CA ASP A 80 -16.50 -1.78 -11.49
C ASP A 80 -15.55 -0.86 -12.25
N MET A 81 -14.30 -1.28 -12.37
CA MET A 81 -13.23 -0.51 -12.98
C MET A 81 -13.48 -0.28 -14.47
N SER A 82 -14.24 -1.16 -15.13
CA SER A 82 -14.66 -0.97 -16.52
C SER A 82 -15.63 0.21 -16.71
N THR A 83 -16.19 0.72 -15.62
CA THR A 83 -17.07 1.89 -15.60
C THR A 83 -16.35 3.09 -14.98
N THR A 84 -15.73 2.92 -13.82
CA THR A 84 -15.17 4.02 -13.01
C THR A 84 -13.77 4.46 -13.45
N CYS A 85 -13.05 3.63 -14.21
CA CYS A 85 -11.68 3.92 -14.64
C CYS A 85 -11.55 3.91 -16.16
N ARG A 86 -11.29 5.07 -16.77
CA ARG A 86 -11.16 5.23 -18.23
C ARG A 86 -10.13 4.28 -18.86
N GLY A 87 -9.04 3.97 -18.16
CA GLY A 87 -8.00 3.07 -18.65
C GLY A 87 -8.43 1.60 -18.74
N TYR A 88 -9.53 1.23 -18.08
CA TYR A 88 -10.11 -0.11 -18.07
C TYR A 88 -11.48 -0.17 -18.76
N ALA A 89 -11.90 0.90 -19.44
CA ALA A 89 -13.21 0.96 -20.06
C ALA A 89 -13.45 -0.19 -21.05
N ASP A 90 -14.53 -0.95 -20.84
CA ASP A 90 -14.83 -2.18 -21.57
C ASP A 90 -16.36 -2.42 -21.58
N ASP A 91 -16.85 -3.17 -22.56
CA ASP A 91 -18.24 -3.65 -22.63
C ASP A 91 -18.50 -4.84 -21.70
N LYS A 92 -17.45 -5.36 -21.04
CA LYS A 92 -17.51 -6.35 -19.96
C LYS A 92 -17.05 -5.77 -18.64
N SER A 93 -17.60 -6.28 -17.53
CA SER A 93 -17.25 -5.78 -16.21
C SER A 93 -15.93 -6.35 -15.69
N MET A 94 -15.17 -5.48 -15.03
CA MET A 94 -14.01 -5.86 -14.22
C MET A 94 -14.22 -5.29 -12.83
N LEU A 95 -14.45 -6.17 -11.85
CA LEU A 95 -14.60 -5.76 -10.46
C LEU A 95 -13.24 -5.78 -9.78
N GLU A 96 -12.86 -4.66 -9.20
CA GLU A 96 -11.73 -4.56 -8.27
C GLU A 96 -12.27 -4.41 -6.84
N LEU A 97 -11.81 -5.28 -5.94
CA LEU A 97 -12.33 -5.41 -4.58
C LEU A 97 -11.19 -5.44 -3.55
N VAL A 98 -11.39 -4.74 -2.45
CA VAL A 98 -10.53 -4.86 -1.27
C VAL A 98 -11.09 -5.95 -0.36
N PHE A 99 -10.30 -7.00 -0.13
CA PHE A 99 -10.61 -8.06 0.83
C PHE A 99 -9.93 -7.73 2.16
N ALA A 100 -10.75 -7.39 3.16
CA ALA A 100 -10.32 -7.02 4.49
C ALA A 100 -11.43 -7.31 5.51
N PRO A 101 -11.12 -7.94 6.66
CA PRO A 101 -9.79 -8.29 7.16
C PRO A 101 -9.15 -9.50 6.46
N ALA A 102 -7.86 -9.42 6.14
CA ALA A 102 -7.16 -10.46 5.36
C ALA A 102 -6.29 -11.40 6.19
N LYS A 103 -6.22 -11.25 7.52
CA LYS A 103 -5.29 -12.02 8.39
C LYS A 103 -5.39 -13.53 8.18
N ASP A 104 -6.60 -14.07 8.12
CA ASP A 104 -6.84 -15.52 7.99
C ASP A 104 -6.83 -16.01 6.52
N TYR A 105 -6.69 -15.08 5.57
CA TYR A 105 -6.71 -15.35 4.12
C TYR A 105 -5.37 -15.09 3.43
N ILE A 106 -4.48 -14.29 4.03
CA ILE A 106 -3.23 -13.84 3.39
C ILE A 106 -2.29 -14.98 2.99
N GLY A 107 -2.37 -16.12 3.68
CA GLY A 107 -1.61 -17.33 3.37
C GLY A 107 -2.36 -18.40 2.58
N ARG A 108 -3.64 -18.17 2.21
CA ARG A 108 -4.44 -19.13 1.45
C ARG A 108 -4.13 -19.07 -0.04
N SER A 109 -4.59 -20.06 -0.80
CA SER A 109 -4.50 -20.07 -2.27
C SER A 109 -5.33 -18.94 -2.89
N ASP A 110 -5.05 -18.61 -4.15
CA ASP A 110 -5.85 -17.61 -4.87
C ASP A 110 -7.27 -18.15 -5.11
N GLU A 111 -7.39 -19.45 -5.34
CA GLU A 111 -8.65 -20.15 -5.55
C GLU A 111 -9.57 -20.05 -4.33
N ASP A 112 -9.04 -20.27 -3.11
CA ASP A 112 -9.80 -20.14 -1.86
C ASP A 112 -10.32 -18.70 -1.67
N ILE A 113 -9.50 -17.70 -2.02
CA ILE A 113 -9.85 -16.28 -1.92
C ILE A 113 -10.93 -15.93 -2.94
N ILE A 114 -10.81 -16.42 -4.18
CA ILE A 114 -11.81 -16.22 -5.23
C ILE A 114 -13.12 -16.91 -4.86
N GLU A 115 -13.10 -18.14 -4.36
CA GLU A 115 -14.31 -18.84 -3.92
C GLU A 115 -15.05 -18.07 -2.83
N ALA A 116 -14.32 -17.59 -1.81
CA ALA A 116 -14.89 -16.76 -0.75
C ALA A 116 -15.46 -15.42 -1.29
N THR A 117 -14.76 -14.80 -2.24
CA THR A 117 -15.18 -13.55 -2.88
C THR A 117 -16.44 -13.75 -3.70
N MET A 118 -16.54 -14.84 -4.46
CA MET A 118 -17.71 -15.14 -5.28
C MET A 118 -18.96 -15.40 -4.46
N LYS A 119 -18.84 -16.02 -3.28
CA LYS A 119 -19.97 -16.18 -2.34
C LYS A 119 -20.50 -14.83 -1.85
N GLU A 120 -19.62 -13.86 -1.61
CA GLU A 120 -20.03 -12.51 -1.22
C GLU A 120 -20.57 -11.71 -2.40
N LEU A 121 -20.01 -11.88 -3.61
CA LEU A 121 -20.52 -11.26 -4.83
C LEU A 121 -21.90 -11.79 -5.23
N GLU A 122 -22.19 -13.08 -5.04
CA GLU A 122 -23.53 -13.64 -5.25
C GLU A 122 -24.58 -12.97 -4.34
N ARG A 123 -24.20 -12.57 -3.11
CA ARG A 123 -25.10 -11.82 -2.22
C ARG A 123 -25.31 -10.37 -2.68
N LEU A 124 -24.29 -9.76 -3.29
CA LEU A 124 -24.35 -8.40 -3.81
C LEU A 124 -25.07 -8.30 -5.16
N PHE A 125 -24.97 -9.35 -5.99
CA PHE A 125 -25.50 -9.44 -7.35
C PHE A 125 -26.32 -10.73 -7.57
N PRO A 126 -27.38 -11.00 -6.77
CA PRO A 126 -28.06 -12.31 -6.75
C PRO A 126 -28.77 -12.67 -8.07
N GLY A 127 -29.03 -11.70 -8.94
CA GLY A 127 -29.62 -11.93 -10.27
C GLY A 127 -28.59 -12.13 -11.40
N GLU A 128 -27.32 -11.81 -11.14
CA GLU A 128 -26.28 -11.72 -12.18
C GLU A 128 -25.07 -12.61 -11.89
N ILE A 129 -24.79 -12.94 -10.63
CA ILE A 129 -23.66 -13.77 -10.21
C ILE A 129 -24.16 -14.96 -9.39
N SER A 130 -23.60 -16.13 -9.67
CA SER A 130 -23.76 -17.36 -8.88
C SER A 130 -22.38 -17.95 -8.63
N ALA A 131 -22.00 -18.18 -7.37
CA ALA A 131 -20.69 -18.69 -7.02
C ALA A 131 -20.45 -20.11 -7.54
N SER A 132 -21.50 -20.94 -7.59
CA SER A 132 -21.41 -22.32 -8.07
C SER A 132 -21.31 -22.42 -9.59
N GLU A 133 -21.81 -21.43 -10.32
CA GLU A 133 -21.79 -21.42 -11.79
C GLU A 133 -20.67 -20.55 -12.39
N ALA A 134 -20.00 -19.73 -11.57
CA ALA A 134 -19.01 -18.75 -11.99
C ALA A 134 -17.85 -19.31 -12.83
N GLN A 135 -17.48 -20.57 -12.60
CA GLN A 135 -16.41 -21.28 -13.32
C GLN A 135 -16.93 -22.53 -14.06
N SER A 136 -18.25 -22.68 -14.19
CA SER A 136 -18.85 -23.81 -14.93
C SER A 136 -18.53 -23.75 -16.43
N GLU A 137 -18.49 -24.90 -17.09
CA GLU A 137 -18.44 -24.98 -18.56
C GLU A 137 -19.82 -24.69 -19.19
N GLY A 138 -19.85 -24.27 -20.46
CA GLY A 138 -21.09 -24.06 -21.23
C GLY A 138 -21.76 -22.69 -21.06
N SER A 139 -23.03 -22.55 -21.43
CA SER A 139 -23.78 -21.30 -21.28
C SER A 139 -24.46 -21.21 -19.91
N SER A 140 -24.35 -20.08 -19.21
CA SER A 140 -25.12 -19.79 -18.00
C SER A 140 -25.80 -18.43 -18.10
N LYS A 141 -26.96 -18.31 -17.42
CA LYS A 141 -27.64 -17.03 -17.24
C LYS A 141 -26.87 -16.08 -16.30
N TYR A 142 -26.01 -16.62 -15.43
CA TYR A 142 -25.13 -15.84 -14.57
C TYR A 142 -23.79 -15.53 -15.26
N ALA A 143 -23.14 -14.45 -14.82
CA ALA A 143 -21.84 -14.04 -15.29
C ALA A 143 -20.76 -15.05 -14.92
N LYS A 144 -19.83 -15.27 -15.84
CA LYS A 144 -18.71 -16.21 -15.68
C LYS A 144 -17.39 -15.46 -15.53
N ILE A 145 -16.50 -16.00 -14.72
CA ILE A 145 -15.14 -15.47 -14.58
C ILE A 145 -14.35 -15.84 -15.83
N VAL A 146 -13.81 -14.83 -16.52
CA VAL A 146 -12.90 -15.01 -17.65
C VAL A 146 -11.47 -15.19 -17.14
N LYS A 147 -11.08 -14.37 -16.16
CA LYS A 147 -9.79 -14.44 -15.47
C LYS A 147 -9.88 -13.69 -14.15
N TYR A 148 -8.94 -13.94 -13.26
CA TYR A 148 -8.77 -13.18 -12.02
C TYR A 148 -7.30 -12.88 -11.75
N HIS A 149 -7.05 -11.91 -10.88
CA HIS A 149 -5.72 -11.61 -10.35
C HIS A 149 -5.83 -11.21 -8.87
N VAL A 150 -5.11 -11.92 -8.01
CA VAL A 150 -5.12 -11.71 -6.55
C VAL A 150 -3.78 -11.11 -6.13
N VAL A 151 -3.80 -9.86 -5.64
CA VAL A 151 -2.61 -9.17 -5.14
C VAL A 151 -2.62 -9.21 -3.61
N LYS A 152 -1.67 -9.95 -3.03
CA LYS A 152 -1.54 -10.10 -1.57
C LYS A 152 -0.48 -9.14 -1.05
N THR A 153 -0.84 -8.30 -0.09
CA THR A 153 0.11 -7.42 0.62
C THR A 153 0.07 -7.76 2.11
N PRO A 154 0.95 -8.66 2.59
CA PRO A 154 0.91 -9.14 3.98
C PRO A 154 1.22 -8.06 5.02
N ARG A 155 2.00 -7.06 4.64
CA ARG A 155 2.40 -5.91 5.47
C ARG A 155 2.20 -4.64 4.64
N SER A 156 1.00 -4.07 4.71
CA SER A 156 0.62 -2.88 3.93
C SER A 156 0.90 -1.59 4.72
N VAL A 157 -0.12 -0.78 4.98
CA VAL A 157 -0.05 0.37 5.89
C VAL A 157 0.03 -0.11 7.34
N TYR A 158 0.62 0.70 8.22
CA TYR A 158 0.70 0.34 9.64
C TYR A 158 -0.71 0.27 10.27
N ALA A 159 -0.90 -0.62 11.23
CA ALA A 159 -2.12 -0.73 12.00
C ALA A 159 -2.31 0.54 12.86
N ALA A 160 -3.34 1.33 12.59
CA ALA A 160 -3.62 2.55 13.33
C ALA A 160 -4.35 2.30 14.67
N TYR A 161 -3.74 1.50 15.56
CA TYR A 161 -4.26 1.27 16.91
C TYR A 161 -4.16 2.52 17.80
N ALA A 162 -4.92 2.54 18.89
CA ALA A 162 -4.81 3.60 19.89
C ALA A 162 -3.36 3.71 20.42
N GLY A 163 -2.88 4.94 20.59
CA GLY A 163 -1.49 5.22 20.99
C GLY A 163 -0.47 5.26 19.84
N THR A 164 -0.80 4.72 18.65
CA THR A 164 0.16 4.72 17.52
C THR A 164 0.55 6.12 17.06
N GLY A 165 -0.30 7.13 17.27
CA GLY A 165 0.01 8.52 16.94
C GLY A 165 1.25 9.09 17.66
N GLU A 166 1.54 8.62 18.88
CA GLU A 166 2.63 9.12 19.71
C GLU A 166 3.99 8.54 19.31
N ILE A 167 4.00 7.29 18.84
CA ILE A 167 5.21 6.56 18.46
C ILE A 167 5.66 6.80 17.02
N ARG A 168 4.84 7.49 16.20
CA ARG A 168 5.18 7.81 14.82
C ARG A 168 6.39 8.76 14.76
N PRO A 169 7.47 8.40 14.04
CA PRO A 169 8.67 9.21 13.99
C PRO A 169 8.48 10.48 13.16
N THR A 170 9.16 11.56 13.53
CA THR A 170 9.30 12.74 12.67
C THR A 170 10.17 12.44 11.45
N GLN A 171 10.14 13.33 10.45
CA GLN A 171 10.97 13.18 9.25
C GLN A 171 12.46 13.41 9.54
N LYS A 172 12.79 14.29 10.50
CA LYS A 172 14.13 14.42 11.07
C LYS A 172 14.40 13.28 12.05
N THR A 173 15.54 12.61 11.91
CA THR A 173 16.01 11.59 12.86
C THR A 173 17.15 12.14 13.74
N PRO A 174 17.59 11.39 14.78
CA PRO A 174 18.78 11.73 15.56
C PRO A 174 20.11 11.56 14.80
N ILE A 175 20.09 11.02 13.59
CA ILE A 175 21.27 10.83 12.75
C ILE A 175 21.34 12.00 11.77
N ASP A 176 22.40 12.79 11.84
CA ASP A 176 22.51 14.12 11.24
C ASP A 176 22.19 14.17 9.73
N ASN A 177 22.59 13.15 8.99
CA ASN A 177 22.40 13.06 7.53
C ASN A 177 21.37 12.00 7.11
N PHE A 178 20.54 11.49 8.02
CA PHE A 178 19.52 10.48 7.71
C PHE A 178 18.11 10.94 8.09
N PHE A 179 17.19 10.86 7.13
CA PHE A 179 15.83 11.36 7.22
C PHE A 179 14.82 10.27 6.83
N LEU A 180 13.57 10.45 7.22
CA LEU A 180 12.48 9.51 6.94
C LEU A 180 11.35 10.19 6.18
N ALA A 181 10.81 9.47 5.22
CA ALA A 181 9.55 9.78 4.56
C ALA A 181 8.71 8.51 4.42
N GLY A 182 7.41 8.67 4.31
CA GLY A 182 6.45 7.58 4.28
C GLY A 182 5.25 7.89 5.15
N CYS A 183 4.11 7.31 4.80
CA CYS A 183 2.84 7.58 5.46
C CYS A 183 2.83 7.21 6.97
N PHE A 184 3.75 6.34 7.41
CA PHE A 184 3.98 5.99 8.81
C PHE A 184 4.64 7.11 9.63
N THR A 185 5.41 8.00 9.02
CA THR A 185 6.05 9.15 9.72
C THR A 185 4.98 10.13 10.22
N LYS A 186 5.33 11.02 11.15
CA LYS A 186 4.42 11.94 11.84
C LYS A 186 3.89 13.00 10.87
N GLN A 187 2.61 12.86 10.52
CA GLN A 187 1.84 13.79 9.69
C GLN A 187 0.33 13.60 9.92
N LYS A 188 -0.48 14.55 9.44
CA LYS A 188 -1.91 14.73 9.81
C LYS A 188 -2.94 14.03 8.90
N TYR A 189 -2.52 13.38 7.83
CA TYR A 189 -3.36 12.79 6.77
C TYR A 189 -3.40 11.25 6.77
N LEU A 190 -3.19 10.61 7.93
CA LEU A 190 -3.27 9.15 8.12
C LEU A 190 -2.27 8.35 7.27
N ALA A 191 -2.33 7.01 7.36
CA ALA A 191 -1.58 6.12 6.48
C ALA A 191 -2.22 6.08 5.07
N SER A 192 -2.05 7.15 4.30
CA SER A 192 -2.70 7.35 3.00
C SER A 192 -1.71 7.83 1.93
N MET A 193 -2.17 7.90 0.68
CA MET A 193 -1.41 8.53 -0.42
C MET A 193 -1.08 9.99 -0.11
N GLU A 194 -2.04 10.75 0.44
CA GLU A 194 -1.82 12.13 0.87
C GLU A 194 -0.78 12.21 2.01
N GLY A 195 -0.87 11.30 2.97
CA GLY A 195 0.10 11.20 4.05
C GLY A 195 1.51 10.87 3.56
N ALA A 196 1.63 10.01 2.54
CA ALA A 196 2.91 9.70 1.90
C ALA A 196 3.48 10.93 1.18
N LEU A 197 2.69 11.59 0.34
CA LEU A 197 3.11 12.80 -0.37
C LEU A 197 3.52 13.92 0.60
N PHE A 198 2.69 14.20 1.60
CA PHE A 198 2.96 15.22 2.59
C PHE A 198 4.20 14.90 3.43
N SER A 199 4.43 13.62 3.78
CA SER A 199 5.66 13.22 4.47
C SER A 199 6.93 13.45 3.65
N GLY A 200 6.87 13.24 2.32
CA GLY A 200 8.00 13.53 1.43
C GLY A 200 8.32 15.02 1.39
N LYS A 201 7.29 15.87 1.35
CA LYS A 201 7.46 17.33 1.46
C LYS A 201 8.14 17.74 2.77
N LEU A 202 7.68 17.19 3.90
CA LEU A 202 8.28 17.46 5.21
C LEU A 202 9.73 16.98 5.31
N ALA A 203 10.05 15.82 4.72
CA ALA A 203 11.42 15.31 4.70
C ALA A 203 12.35 16.20 3.88
N ALA A 204 11.92 16.65 2.69
CA ALA A 204 12.67 17.59 1.87
C ALA A 204 12.93 18.92 2.62
N GLU A 205 11.94 19.42 3.36
CA GLU A 205 12.10 20.61 4.21
C GLU A 205 13.15 20.40 5.31
N GLN A 206 13.16 19.24 5.97
CA GLN A 206 14.18 18.93 6.98
C GLN A 206 15.60 18.82 6.40
N VAL A 207 15.74 18.31 5.17
CA VAL A 207 17.03 18.31 4.46
C VAL A 207 17.50 19.74 4.18
N CYS A 208 16.62 20.61 3.68
CA CYS A 208 16.96 22.03 3.46
C CYS A 208 17.40 22.71 4.77
N ILE A 209 16.65 22.51 5.86
CA ILE A 209 16.97 23.07 7.18
C ILE A 209 18.33 22.54 7.68
N ALA A 210 18.63 21.25 7.51
CA ALA A 210 19.93 20.68 7.89
C ALA A 210 21.08 21.31 7.09
N SER A 211 20.86 21.55 5.80
CA SER A 211 21.84 22.20 4.91
C SER A 211 22.08 23.66 5.28
N GLU A 212 21.02 24.43 5.59
CA GLU A 212 21.11 25.82 6.03
C GLU A 212 21.86 25.97 7.36
N ASN A 213 21.67 25.02 8.27
CA ASN A 213 22.34 24.97 9.56
C ASN A 213 23.76 24.36 9.51
N ASN A 214 24.26 23.99 8.32
CA ASN A 214 25.56 23.34 8.11
C ASN A 214 25.72 22.00 8.85
N VAL A 215 24.61 21.30 9.12
CA VAL A 215 24.62 19.92 9.64
C VAL A 215 25.02 18.95 8.53
N ILE A 216 24.54 19.21 7.31
CA ILE A 216 25.00 18.56 6.08
C ILE A 216 25.58 19.63 5.14
N PRO A 217 26.41 19.25 4.14
CA PRO A 217 26.93 20.18 3.16
C PRO A 217 25.85 21.05 2.51
N LYS A 218 26.20 22.29 2.18
CA LYS A 218 25.31 23.18 1.45
C LYS A 218 25.03 22.61 0.06
N VAL A 219 23.75 22.54 -0.33
CA VAL A 219 23.37 22.18 -1.69
C VAL A 219 24.02 23.20 -2.64
N ASN A 220 25.08 22.79 -3.34
CA ASN A 220 25.63 23.57 -4.43
C ASN A 220 24.57 23.66 -5.52
N LYS A 221 24.06 24.87 -5.79
CA LYS A 221 23.03 25.15 -6.81
C LYS A 221 23.43 24.72 -8.24
N GLU A 222 24.64 24.21 -8.44
CA GLU A 222 25.17 23.76 -9.73
C GLU A 222 24.94 22.26 -10.03
N ALA A 223 24.45 21.47 -9.06
CA ALA A 223 24.12 20.07 -9.30
C ALA A 223 22.85 19.97 -10.17
N LYS A 224 23.03 19.78 -11.48
CA LYS A 224 21.97 19.42 -12.42
C LYS A 224 21.22 18.21 -11.86
N ALA A 225 19.90 18.33 -11.76
CA ALA A 225 19.03 17.22 -11.42
C ALA A 225 19.22 16.10 -12.45
N THR A 226 19.96 15.06 -12.10
CA THR A 226 20.00 13.82 -12.86
C THR A 226 18.80 13.00 -12.41
N THR A 227 17.71 13.09 -13.17
CA THR A 227 16.63 12.10 -13.12
C THR A 227 17.20 10.75 -13.55
N VAL A 228 17.14 9.76 -12.65
CA VAL A 228 17.31 8.34 -12.95
C VAL A 228 15.94 7.74 -13.24
#